data_AF-A0A414IC11-F1
#
_entry.id   AF-A0A414IC11-F1
#
_cell.length_a   1.000
_cell.length_b   1.000
_cell.length_c   1.000
_cell.angle_alpha   90.00
_cell.angle_beta   90.00
_cell.angle_gamma   90.00
#
_symmetry.space_group_name_H-M   'P 1'
#
loop_
_entity.id
_entity.type
_entity.pdbx_description
1 polymer ?
#
loop_
_entity_poly.entity_id
_entity_poly.type
_entity_poly.pdbx_seq_one_letter_code
_entity_poly.pdbx_strand_id
1 'polypeptide(L)'
;MIEERIQYGIDNFLEDNFFLPFSNSYCLEEKSETGRSKLHVDVQGDNLCSEDYDHKGKCNFLKKESPFKLRRSVDHVLLQKKEEKWILHLIEMKSKVDNKKWHEIKQKIRASYFNVRALEGVLGIHIDEIRTYTTYESTGFWNTDRSEDPKIMVAPLGKPMPPAPEKEWENNIISVDVGAVRKFQHVAVKMQRTEEGDKLIGNLRIC
;
A
#
# COMPACT_ATOMS: atom_id res chain seq x y z
N MET A 1 2.51 21.58 11.26
CA MET A 1 1.16 22.17 11.40
C MET A 1 0.42 21.92 10.10
N ILE A 2 -0.73 21.25 10.13
CA ILE A 2 -1.52 20.99 8.92
C ILE A 2 -2.04 22.34 8.37
N GLU A 3 -1.87 22.56 7.07
CA GLU A 3 -2.31 23.79 6.40
C GLU A 3 -3.83 23.96 6.43
N GLU A 4 -4.32 25.20 6.52
CA GLU A 4 -5.76 25.51 6.62
C GLU A 4 -6.57 24.88 5.47
N ARG A 5 -6.03 24.87 4.24
CA ARG A 5 -6.69 24.27 3.08
C ARG A 5 -6.88 22.76 3.23
N ILE A 6 -5.90 22.08 3.83
CA ILE A 6 -5.95 20.64 4.06
C ILE A 6 -6.99 20.34 5.13
N GLN A 7 -6.94 21.09 6.24
CA GLN A 7 -7.89 20.95 7.34
C GLN A 7 -9.33 21.18 6.86
N TYR A 8 -9.56 22.23 6.06
CA TYR A 8 -10.86 22.49 5.43
C TYR A 8 -11.34 21.31 4.59
N GLY A 9 -10.44 20.69 3.81
CA GLY A 9 -10.78 19.53 2.99
C GLY A 9 -11.14 18.29 3.82
N ILE A 10 -10.41 18.06 4.92
CA ILE A 10 -10.70 16.98 5.87
C ILE A 10 -12.07 17.19 6.51
N ASP A 11 -12.31 18.36 7.09
CA ASP A 11 -13.49 18.63 7.92
C ASP A 11 -14.80 18.69 7.12
N ASN A 12 -14.73 19.10 5.85
CA ASN A 12 -15.94 19.35 5.04
C ASN A 12 -16.25 18.27 4.01
N PHE A 13 -15.25 17.47 3.59
CA PHE A 13 -15.42 16.56 2.45
C PHE A 13 -15.11 15.09 2.75
N LEU A 14 -14.38 14.80 3.83
CA LEU A 14 -14.03 13.43 4.17
C LEU A 14 -14.99 12.84 5.20
N GLU A 15 -14.99 11.51 5.26
CA GLU A 15 -15.66 10.75 6.29
C GLU A 15 -15.08 11.08 7.67
N ASP A 16 -15.89 11.03 8.72
CA ASP A 16 -15.38 11.16 10.09
C ASP A 16 -14.29 10.11 10.35
N ASN A 17 -13.21 10.53 11.01
CA ASN A 17 -12.05 9.67 11.32
C ASN A 17 -11.40 9.04 10.07
N PHE A 18 -11.53 9.67 8.89
CA PHE A 18 -10.81 9.24 7.70
C PHE A 18 -9.29 9.24 7.92
N PHE A 19 -8.77 10.20 8.67
CA PHE A 19 -7.40 10.18 9.19
C PHE A 19 -7.42 9.98 10.71
N LEU A 20 -6.39 9.29 11.21
CA LEU A 20 -6.09 9.21 12.61
C LEU A 20 -5.65 10.59 13.14
N PRO A 21 -5.80 10.83 14.46
CA PRO A 21 -5.17 11.98 15.10
C PRO A 21 -3.69 12.05 14.77
N PHE A 22 -3.18 13.28 14.62
CA PHE A 22 -1.77 13.50 14.34
C PHE A 22 -0.88 12.84 15.41
N SER A 23 0.14 12.11 14.96
CA SER A 23 1.15 11.48 15.79
C SER A 23 2.45 11.35 15.01
N ASN A 24 3.56 11.26 15.74
CA ASN A 24 4.86 10.88 15.18
C ASN A 24 5.08 9.35 15.23
N SER A 25 4.14 8.61 15.82
CA SER A 25 4.18 7.15 15.92
C SER A 25 2.77 6.56 15.88
N TYR A 26 2.57 5.58 15.01
CA TYR A 26 1.29 4.89 14.80
C TYR A 26 1.45 3.39 15.09
N CYS A 27 0.42 2.78 15.67
CA CYS A 27 0.32 1.33 15.83
C CYS A 27 -0.76 0.81 14.88
N LEU A 28 -0.36 0.43 13.67
CA LEU A 28 -1.27 -0.04 12.63
C LEU A 28 -1.58 -1.52 12.83
N GLU A 29 -2.86 -1.87 12.85
CA GLU A 29 -3.30 -3.24 13.13
C GLU A 29 -4.15 -3.82 11.97
N GLU A 30 -3.85 -5.06 11.60
CA GLU A 30 -4.74 -5.88 10.77
C GLU A 30 -5.45 -6.87 11.70
N LYS A 31 -6.77 -6.69 11.87
CA LYS A 31 -7.64 -7.56 12.66
C LYS A 31 -8.28 -8.58 11.72
N SER A 32 -7.50 -9.58 11.29
CA SER A 32 -8.05 -10.70 10.52
C SER A 32 -8.51 -11.84 11.45
N GLU A 33 -9.46 -12.66 11.00
CA GLU A 33 -9.89 -13.89 11.68
C GLU A 33 -8.73 -14.91 11.86
N THR A 34 -7.66 -14.80 11.07
CA THR A 34 -6.54 -15.75 11.01
C THR A 34 -5.30 -15.34 11.81
N GLY A 35 -5.36 -14.22 12.54
CA GLY A 35 -4.25 -13.71 13.36
C GLY A 35 -4.16 -12.19 13.36
N ARG A 36 -3.58 -11.63 14.43
CA ARG A 36 -3.43 -10.18 14.63
C ARG A 36 -2.01 -9.74 14.26
N SER A 37 -1.90 -8.83 13.31
CA SER A 37 -0.62 -8.22 12.95
C SER A 37 -0.57 -6.79 13.43
N LYS A 38 0.57 -6.34 13.98
CA LYS A 38 0.82 -4.98 14.43
C LYS A 38 2.09 -4.43 13.83
N LEU A 39 2.00 -3.27 13.19
CA LEU A 39 3.13 -2.53 12.67
C LEU A 39 3.26 -1.20 13.42
N HIS A 40 4.37 -1.04 14.13
CA HIS A 40 4.75 0.24 14.71
C HIS A 40 5.41 1.09 13.62
N VAL A 41 4.83 2.25 13.32
CA VAL A 41 5.30 3.16 12.29
C VAL A 41 5.70 4.48 12.93
N ASP A 42 7.00 4.75 12.97
CA ASP A 42 7.51 6.07 13.35
C ASP A 42 7.66 6.94 12.10
N VAL A 43 7.10 8.14 12.14
CA VAL A 43 7.09 9.09 11.03
C VAL A 43 7.64 10.44 11.46
N GLN A 44 8.50 11.02 10.62
CA GLN A 44 9.01 12.37 10.82
C GLN A 44 8.19 13.40 10.04
N GLY A 45 8.02 14.58 10.61
CA GLY A 45 7.34 15.71 9.96
C GLY A 45 5.81 15.62 9.99
N ASP A 46 5.18 16.60 9.35
CA ASP A 46 3.73 16.66 9.26
C ASP A 46 3.21 15.50 8.43
N ASN A 47 2.12 14.88 8.88
CA ASN A 47 1.60 13.70 8.22
C ASN A 47 0.09 13.51 8.44
N LEU A 48 -0.51 12.72 7.56
CA LEU A 48 -1.90 12.25 7.63
C LEU A 48 -1.87 10.73 7.47
N CYS A 49 -2.24 10.00 8.54
CA CYS A 49 -2.28 8.55 8.52
C CYS A 49 -3.72 8.05 8.50
N SER A 50 -4.02 7.13 7.58
CA SER A 50 -5.29 6.41 7.52
C SER A 50 -5.05 4.93 7.74
N GLU A 51 -5.42 4.44 8.92
CA GLU A 51 -5.58 3.01 9.16
C GLU A 51 -6.83 2.45 8.49
N ASP A 52 -6.88 1.12 8.43
CA ASP A 52 -7.98 0.32 7.87
C ASP A 52 -8.52 0.89 6.55
N TYR A 53 -7.60 1.31 5.69
CA TYR A 53 -7.94 2.00 4.47
C TYR A 53 -8.76 1.08 3.56
N ASP A 54 -8.56 -0.24 3.57
CA ASP A 54 -9.31 -1.16 2.71
C ASP A 54 -10.83 -1.10 2.90
N HIS A 55 -11.30 -0.76 4.09
CA HIS A 55 -12.72 -0.65 4.41
C HIS A 55 -13.28 0.78 4.30
N LYS A 56 -12.44 1.77 4.00
CA LYS A 56 -12.87 3.17 3.80
C LYS A 56 -13.48 3.43 2.43
N GLY A 57 -14.28 4.49 2.33
CA GLY A 57 -14.89 4.95 1.10
C GLY A 57 -13.89 5.09 -0.05
N LYS A 58 -14.30 4.59 -1.22
CA LYS A 58 -13.52 4.68 -2.46
C LYS A 58 -14.21 5.62 -3.44
N CYS A 59 -13.47 6.06 -4.44
CA CYS A 59 -14.02 6.75 -5.60
C CYS A 59 -15.23 6.01 -6.20
N ASN A 60 -16.44 6.51 -5.96
CA ASN A 60 -17.69 5.84 -6.33
C ASN A 60 -17.93 5.74 -7.84
N PHE A 61 -17.19 6.52 -8.64
CA PHE A 61 -17.19 6.46 -10.10
C PHE A 61 -16.42 5.24 -10.67
N LEU A 62 -15.76 4.45 -9.84
CA LEU A 62 -15.04 3.24 -10.27
C LEU A 62 -16.01 2.08 -10.57
N LYS A 63 -15.76 1.41 -11.71
CA LYS A 63 -16.50 0.21 -12.14
C LYS A 63 -16.57 -0.83 -11.01
N LYS A 64 -17.78 -1.27 -10.66
CA LYS A 64 -18.05 -2.34 -9.68
C LYS A 64 -17.37 -3.64 -10.06
N GLU A 65 -17.65 -4.08 -11.28
CA GLU A 65 -17.10 -5.28 -11.87
C GLU A 65 -16.05 -4.89 -12.89
N SER A 66 -14.80 -5.24 -12.60
CA SER A 66 -13.67 -4.90 -13.46
C SER A 66 -12.56 -5.93 -13.23
N PRO A 67 -11.89 -6.41 -14.28
CA PRO A 67 -10.72 -7.27 -14.14
C PRO A 67 -9.59 -6.56 -13.37
N PHE A 68 -9.62 -5.22 -13.30
CA PHE A 68 -8.63 -4.43 -12.59
C PHE A 68 -8.85 -4.36 -11.06
N LYS A 69 -10.03 -4.76 -10.56
CA LYS A 69 -10.37 -4.82 -9.11
C LYS A 69 -10.08 -3.53 -8.34
N LEU A 70 -10.43 -2.37 -8.91
CA LEU A 70 -10.09 -1.04 -8.36
C LEU A 70 -10.84 -0.63 -7.08
N ARG A 71 -11.67 -1.51 -6.53
CA ARG A 71 -12.38 -1.28 -5.26
C ARG A 71 -11.66 -1.87 -4.04
N ARG A 72 -10.55 -2.55 -4.27
CA ARG A 72 -9.62 -2.98 -3.21
C ARG A 72 -8.61 -1.88 -2.97
N SER A 73 -7.86 -1.98 -1.89
CA SER A 73 -6.78 -1.06 -1.57
C SER A 73 -5.82 -1.69 -0.57
N VAL A 74 -4.70 -1.01 -0.38
CA VAL A 74 -3.78 -1.37 0.68
C VAL A 74 -4.42 -1.20 2.06
N ASP A 75 -3.90 -1.94 3.03
CA ASP A 75 -4.44 -1.93 4.40
C ASP A 75 -4.30 -0.55 5.05
N HIS A 76 -3.20 0.18 4.81
CA HIS A 76 -2.98 1.51 5.37
C HIS A 76 -2.34 2.50 4.39
N VAL A 77 -2.69 3.77 4.53
CA VAL A 77 -2.14 4.89 3.75
C VAL A 77 -1.56 5.93 4.70
N LEU A 78 -0.38 6.47 4.38
CA LEU A 78 0.20 7.60 5.08
C LEU A 78 0.68 8.63 4.07
N LEU A 79 0.30 9.89 4.26
CA LEU A 79 0.84 11.04 3.53
C LEU A 79 1.83 11.75 4.46
N GLN A 80 3.07 11.92 4.02
CA GLN A 80 4.11 12.64 4.75
C GLN A 80 4.44 13.93 4.01
N LYS A 81 4.44 15.06 4.71
CA LYS A 81 5.00 16.31 4.20
C LYS A 81 6.45 16.43 4.64
N LYS A 82 7.36 16.48 3.67
CA LYS A 82 8.79 16.68 3.89
C LYS A 82 9.24 17.89 3.08
N GLU A 83 9.61 18.95 3.79
CA GLU A 83 9.80 20.27 3.18
C GLU A 83 8.52 20.67 2.42
N GLU A 84 8.60 21.00 1.14
CA GLU A 84 7.44 21.31 0.29
C GLU A 84 6.94 20.12 -0.54
N LYS A 85 7.41 18.90 -0.24
CA LYS A 85 7.02 17.70 -0.99
C LYS A 85 6.08 16.82 -0.19
N TRP A 86 5.08 16.27 -0.87
CA TRP A 86 4.25 15.20 -0.30
C TRP A 86 4.68 13.83 -0.81
N ILE A 87 4.93 12.94 0.13
CA ILE A 87 5.29 11.55 -0.11
C ILE A 87 4.12 10.68 0.31
N LEU A 88 3.63 9.86 -0.62
CA LEU A 88 2.61 8.86 -0.36
C LEU A 88 3.26 7.53 0.03
N HIS A 89 2.90 7.01 1.19
CA HIS A 89 3.30 5.72 1.70
C HIS A 89 2.10 4.76 1.65
N LEU A 90 2.21 3.72 0.84
CA LEU A 90 1.20 2.67 0.71
C LEU A 90 1.68 1.41 1.44
N ILE A 91 0.97 0.99 2.48
CA ILE A 91 1.41 -0.09 3.36
C ILE A 91 0.40 -1.24 3.26
N GLU A 92 0.87 -2.38 2.75
CA GLU A 92 0.11 -3.63 2.74
C GLU A 92 0.72 -4.60 3.75
N MET A 93 -0.09 -5.11 4.66
CA MET A 93 0.32 -6.03 5.70
C MET A 93 0.09 -7.47 5.26
N LYS A 94 1.12 -8.31 5.32
CA LYS A 94 1.02 -9.74 5.03
C LYS A 94 1.90 -10.56 5.95
N SER A 95 1.47 -11.78 6.25
CA SER A 95 2.30 -12.77 6.96
C SER A 95 3.20 -13.53 5.99
N LYS A 96 2.66 -13.95 4.84
CA LYS A 96 3.41 -14.66 3.79
C LYS A 96 3.24 -13.98 2.44
N VAL A 97 4.35 -13.87 1.71
CA VAL A 97 4.35 -13.32 0.35
C VAL A 97 4.88 -14.37 -0.63
N ASP A 98 4.06 -14.72 -1.62
CA ASP A 98 4.40 -15.60 -2.74
C ASP A 98 4.07 -14.91 -4.09
N ASN A 99 4.28 -15.58 -5.21
CA ASN A 99 4.05 -15.01 -6.55
C ASN A 99 2.60 -14.52 -6.74
N LYS A 100 1.62 -15.29 -6.24
CA LYS A 100 0.20 -14.93 -6.34
C LYS A 100 -0.10 -13.73 -5.45
N LYS A 101 0.39 -13.74 -4.22
CA LYS A 101 0.16 -12.66 -3.27
C LYS A 101 0.82 -11.36 -3.73
N TRP A 102 2.00 -11.43 -4.32
CA TRP A 102 2.66 -10.28 -4.93
C TRP A 102 1.81 -9.66 -6.04
N HIS A 103 1.18 -10.48 -6.89
CA HIS A 103 0.25 -9.97 -7.89
C HIS A 103 -0.96 -9.26 -7.26
N GLU A 104 -1.54 -9.82 -6.19
CA GLU A 104 -2.64 -9.17 -5.45
C GLU A 104 -2.22 -7.85 -4.80
N ILE A 105 -1.03 -7.80 -4.20
CA ILE A 105 -0.43 -6.59 -3.62
C ILE A 105 -0.31 -5.49 -4.69
N LYS A 106 0.17 -5.84 -5.90
CA LYS A 106 0.25 -4.91 -7.04
C LYS A 106 -1.12 -4.36 -7.45
N GLN A 107 -2.17 -5.19 -7.41
CA GLN A 107 -3.54 -4.75 -7.69
C GLN A 107 -4.07 -3.76 -6.64
N LYS A 108 -3.81 -4.02 -5.36
CA LYS A 108 -4.17 -3.13 -4.25
C LYS A 108 -3.42 -1.80 -4.33
N ILE A 109 -2.11 -1.82 -4.57
CA ILE A 109 -1.29 -0.61 -4.75
C ILE A 109 -1.79 0.23 -5.92
N ARG A 110 -2.15 -0.40 -7.06
CA ARG A 110 -2.76 0.31 -8.19
C ARG A 110 -4.03 1.05 -7.81
N ALA A 111 -4.93 0.34 -7.11
CA ALA A 111 -6.22 0.89 -6.76
C ALA A 111 -6.08 2.03 -5.74
N SER A 112 -5.23 1.84 -4.73
CA SER A 112 -4.87 2.90 -3.77
C SER A 112 -4.20 4.09 -4.43
N TYR A 113 -3.30 3.87 -5.40
CA TYR A 113 -2.71 4.95 -6.19
C TYR A 113 -3.81 5.82 -6.78
N PHE A 114 -4.75 5.25 -7.55
CA PHE A 114 -5.82 6.05 -8.15
C PHE A 114 -6.70 6.75 -7.11
N ASN A 115 -7.06 6.07 -6.02
CA ASN A 115 -7.90 6.66 -4.98
C ASN A 115 -7.22 7.84 -4.30
N VAL A 116 -5.93 7.73 -3.99
CA VAL A 116 -5.17 8.81 -3.34
C VAL A 116 -4.84 9.94 -4.33
N ARG A 117 -4.61 9.65 -5.62
CA ARG A 117 -4.50 10.71 -6.65
C ARG A 117 -5.80 11.51 -6.79
N ALA A 118 -6.97 10.90 -6.57
CA ALA A 118 -8.22 11.65 -6.50
C ALA A 118 -8.33 12.49 -5.21
N LEU A 119 -7.86 11.93 -4.08
CA LEU A 119 -7.82 12.61 -2.80
C LEU A 119 -6.93 13.88 -2.79
N GLU A 120 -5.89 13.94 -3.64
CA GLU A 120 -5.06 15.14 -3.85
C GLU A 120 -5.92 16.40 -4.09
N GLY A 121 -6.92 16.30 -4.97
CA GLY A 121 -7.78 17.44 -5.30
C GLY A 121 -8.67 17.87 -4.13
N VAL A 122 -9.13 16.91 -3.32
CA VAL A 122 -9.93 17.17 -2.12
C VAL A 122 -9.09 17.90 -1.08
N LEU A 123 -7.86 17.43 -0.84
CA LEU A 123 -6.95 18.01 0.14
C LEU A 123 -6.26 19.28 -0.36
N GLY A 124 -6.21 19.51 -1.67
CA GLY A 124 -5.46 20.62 -2.27
C GLY A 124 -3.95 20.43 -2.20
N ILE A 125 -3.47 19.18 -2.27
CA ILE A 125 -2.03 18.82 -2.22
C ILE A 125 -1.56 18.27 -3.57
N HIS A 126 -0.23 18.13 -3.72
CA HIS A 126 0.38 17.42 -4.84
C HIS A 126 1.38 16.38 -4.31
N ILE A 127 1.20 15.12 -4.68
CA ILE A 127 2.05 13.98 -4.31
C ILE A 127 3.18 13.89 -5.32
N ASP A 128 4.39 14.15 -4.81
CA ASP A 128 5.64 14.16 -5.55
C ASP A 128 6.29 12.78 -5.64
N GLU A 129 6.18 11.99 -4.56
CA GLU A 129 6.84 10.70 -4.43
C GLU A 129 5.88 9.63 -3.88
N ILE A 130 6.10 8.39 -4.30
CA ILE A 130 5.34 7.24 -3.82
C ILE A 130 6.31 6.16 -3.36
N ARG A 131 6.13 5.71 -2.12
CA ARG A 131 6.81 4.58 -1.52
C ARG A 131 5.80 3.52 -1.14
N THR A 132 6.18 2.27 -1.35
CA THR A 132 5.33 1.12 -1.06
C THR A 132 6.00 0.22 -0.04
N TYR A 133 5.21 -0.40 0.83
CA TYR A 133 5.69 -1.23 1.92
C TYR A 133 4.88 -2.51 1.94
N THR A 134 5.57 -3.63 2.13
CA THR A 134 4.90 -4.92 2.36
C THR A 134 5.48 -5.57 3.58
N THR A 135 4.65 -5.83 4.58
CA THR A 135 5.09 -6.63 5.72
C THR A 135 5.13 -8.11 5.35
N TYR A 136 6.04 -8.86 5.96
CA TYR A 136 6.15 -10.30 5.75
C TYR A 136 6.86 -10.97 6.94
N GLU A 137 6.39 -12.15 7.32
CA GLU A 137 7.18 -13.09 8.13
C GLU A 137 7.98 -14.02 7.22
N SER A 138 7.38 -14.55 6.17
CA SER A 138 8.03 -15.49 5.26
C SER A 138 7.74 -15.17 3.79
N THR A 139 8.69 -15.51 2.93
CA THR A 139 8.52 -15.46 1.48
C THR A 139 8.49 -16.87 0.92
N GLY A 140 7.75 -17.06 -0.16
CA GLY A 140 7.68 -18.31 -0.91
C GLY A 140 7.69 -18.02 -2.39
N PHE A 141 8.62 -17.19 -2.84
CA PHE A 141 8.79 -16.96 -4.27
C PHE A 141 9.37 -18.22 -4.92
N TRP A 142 8.83 -18.58 -6.07
CA TRP A 142 9.40 -19.62 -6.91
C TRP A 142 9.68 -19.07 -8.30
N ASN A 143 10.74 -19.62 -8.90
CA ASN A 143 11.12 -19.25 -10.24
C ASN A 143 10.05 -19.75 -11.23
N THR A 144 9.46 -18.81 -11.96
CA THR A 144 8.39 -19.08 -12.93
C THR A 144 8.87 -19.87 -14.14
N ASP A 145 10.18 -19.96 -14.36
CA ASP A 145 10.79 -20.76 -15.43
C ASP A 145 10.59 -22.28 -15.25
N ARG A 146 10.03 -22.73 -14.11
CA ARG A 146 9.82 -24.15 -13.77
C ARG A 146 8.36 -24.54 -13.48
N SER A 147 7.39 -23.65 -13.71
CA SER A 147 5.98 -23.90 -13.36
C SER A 147 5.15 -24.24 -14.60
N GLU A 148 4.45 -25.38 -14.57
CA GLU A 148 3.46 -25.80 -15.57
C GLU A 148 2.10 -25.07 -15.45
N ASP A 149 1.95 -24.09 -14.54
CA ASP A 149 0.68 -23.39 -14.35
C ASP A 149 0.56 -22.15 -15.27
N PRO A 150 -0.12 -22.26 -16.43
CA PRO A 150 -0.03 -21.28 -17.51
C PRO A 150 -0.80 -19.98 -17.23
N LYS A 151 -1.53 -19.91 -16.10
CA LYS A 151 -2.50 -18.84 -15.81
C LYS A 151 -1.90 -17.67 -15.04
N ILE A 152 -0.68 -17.79 -14.52
CA ILE A 152 -0.13 -16.79 -13.58
C ILE A 152 0.60 -15.64 -14.32
N MET A 153 1.12 -15.86 -15.54
CA MET A 153 1.74 -14.79 -16.34
C MET A 153 1.56 -15.01 -17.84
N VAL A 154 0.38 -14.67 -18.38
CA VAL A 154 0.25 -14.45 -19.82
C VAL A 154 0.52 -12.97 -20.08
N ALA A 155 1.63 -12.65 -20.74
CA ALA A 155 1.83 -11.31 -21.26
C ALA A 155 0.70 -11.02 -22.27
N PRO A 156 -0.01 -9.89 -22.16
CA PRO A 156 -0.97 -9.51 -23.20
C PRO A 156 -0.27 -9.50 -24.56
N LEU A 157 -0.91 -10.02 -25.60
CA LEU A 157 -0.32 -10.14 -26.93
C LEU A 157 0.31 -8.81 -27.36
N GLY A 158 1.61 -8.82 -27.69
CA GLY A 158 2.36 -7.61 -28.07
C GLY A 158 2.91 -6.75 -26.93
N LYS A 159 2.75 -7.13 -25.66
CA LYS A 159 3.37 -6.45 -24.50
C LYS A 159 4.57 -7.25 -23.96
N PRO A 160 5.61 -6.57 -23.43
CA PRO A 160 6.73 -7.24 -22.78
C PRO A 160 6.25 -8.04 -21.56
N MET A 161 6.90 -9.16 -21.29
CA MET A 161 6.62 -9.98 -20.12
C MET A 161 6.85 -9.15 -18.85
N PRO A 162 5.94 -9.20 -17.86
CA PRO A 162 6.17 -8.52 -16.60
C PRO A 162 7.43 -9.08 -15.91
N PRO A 163 8.16 -8.28 -15.12
CA PRO A 163 9.26 -8.81 -14.32
C PRO A 163 8.78 -9.91 -13.37
N ALA A 164 9.64 -10.90 -13.12
CA ALA A 164 9.35 -11.95 -12.14
C ALA A 164 9.15 -11.33 -10.74
N PRO A 165 8.15 -11.79 -9.96
CA PRO A 165 7.88 -11.29 -8.60
C PRO A 165 9.12 -11.25 -7.69
N GLU A 166 9.93 -12.31 -7.72
CA GLU A 166 11.17 -12.43 -6.95
C GLU A 166 12.15 -11.30 -7.28
N LYS A 167 12.33 -10.99 -8.57
CA LYS A 167 13.23 -9.91 -9.00
C LYS A 167 12.73 -8.53 -8.57
N GLU A 168 11.43 -8.28 -8.58
CA GLU A 168 10.89 -7.02 -8.09
C GLU A 168 11.16 -6.87 -6.58
N TRP A 169 10.88 -7.94 -5.83
CA TRP A 169 11.09 -8.02 -4.39
C TRP A 169 12.56 -7.77 -4.01
N GLU A 170 13.49 -8.51 -4.62
CA GLU A 170 14.94 -8.41 -4.32
C GLU A 170 15.51 -7.04 -4.70
N ASN A 171 15.00 -6.42 -5.76
CA ASN A 171 15.46 -5.12 -6.22
C ASN A 171 14.76 -3.94 -5.53
N ASN A 172 13.93 -4.18 -4.51
CA ASN A 172 13.21 -3.13 -3.77
C ASN A 172 12.36 -2.22 -4.69
N ILE A 173 11.70 -2.83 -5.67
CA ILE A 173 10.82 -2.13 -6.60
C ILE A 173 9.49 -2.86 -6.74
N ILE A 174 8.46 -2.12 -7.17
CA ILE A 174 7.21 -2.71 -7.61
C ILE A 174 6.72 -2.03 -8.88
N SER A 175 6.43 -2.81 -9.93
CA SER A 175 5.97 -2.26 -11.22
C SER A 175 4.45 -2.43 -11.36
N VAL A 176 3.72 -1.32 -11.44
CA VAL A 176 2.26 -1.28 -11.47
C VAL A 176 1.76 -0.69 -12.79
N ASP A 177 0.81 -1.36 -13.44
CA ASP A 177 0.16 -0.85 -14.66
C ASP A 177 -1.00 0.08 -14.32
N VAL A 178 -0.79 1.39 -14.53
CA VAL A 178 -1.79 2.45 -14.34
C VAL A 178 -2.25 3.05 -15.68
N GLY A 179 -2.21 2.27 -16.76
CA GLY A 179 -2.33 2.73 -18.15
C GLY A 179 -0.97 2.87 -18.85
N ALA A 180 0.08 3.01 -18.04
CA ALA A 180 1.48 2.76 -18.38
C ALA A 180 2.14 2.08 -17.17
N VAL A 181 3.17 1.27 -17.42
CA VAL A 181 3.93 0.64 -16.33
C VAL A 181 4.72 1.71 -15.58
N ARG A 182 4.38 1.91 -14.30
CA ARG A 182 5.13 2.75 -13.37
C ARG A 182 5.86 1.90 -12.34
N LYS A 183 7.07 2.30 -11.99
CA LYS A 183 7.85 1.66 -10.94
C LYS A 183 7.82 2.54 -9.69
N PHE A 184 7.50 1.94 -8.55
CA PHE A 184 7.59 2.58 -7.25
C PHE A 184 8.69 1.92 -6.43
N GLN A 185 9.30 2.70 -5.54
CA GLN A 185 10.20 2.14 -4.54
C GLN A 185 9.39 1.23 -3.61
N HIS A 186 9.92 0.05 -3.33
CA HIS A 186 9.33 -0.92 -2.43
C HIS A 186 10.27 -1.21 -1.26
N VAL A 187 9.70 -1.36 -0.08
CA VAL A 187 10.42 -1.77 1.12
C VAL A 187 9.71 -2.97 1.74
N ALA A 188 10.43 -4.09 1.80
CA ALA A 188 9.98 -5.28 2.52
C ALA A 188 10.23 -5.10 4.03
N VAL A 189 9.16 -5.17 4.84
CA VAL A 189 9.24 -5.01 6.30
C VAL A 189 9.12 -6.36 6.97
N LYS A 190 10.22 -6.87 7.53
CA LYS A 190 10.24 -8.16 8.22
C LYS A 190 9.48 -8.08 9.54
N MET A 191 8.51 -8.97 9.70
CA MET A 191 7.73 -9.15 10.92
C MET A 191 8.28 -10.33 11.73
N GLN A 192 8.09 -10.27 13.04
CA GLN A 192 8.45 -11.32 13.98
C GLN A 192 7.20 -11.83 14.69
N ARG A 193 7.11 -13.15 14.83
CA ARG A 193 6.07 -13.80 15.64
C ARG A 193 6.35 -13.53 17.11
N THR A 194 5.33 -13.17 17.88
CA THR A 194 5.43 -13.12 19.34
C THR A 194 5.70 -14.51 19.91
N GLU A 195 6.26 -14.58 21.12
CA GLU A 195 6.50 -15.85 21.82
C GLU A 195 5.22 -16.67 22.01
N GLU A 196 4.08 -15.99 22.23
CA GLU A 196 2.75 -16.58 22.33
C GLU A 196 2.24 -17.18 21.00
N GLY A 197 2.89 -16.89 19.86
CA GLY A 197 2.57 -17.43 18.55
C GLY A 197 1.35 -16.81 17.85
N ASP A 198 0.61 -15.94 18.52
CA ASP A 198 -0.70 -15.43 18.08
C ASP A 198 -0.63 -14.10 17.31
N LYS A 199 0.50 -13.38 17.42
CA LYS A 199 0.67 -12.04 16.86
C LYS A 199 1.95 -11.92 16.02
N LEU A 200 1.86 -11.12 14.97
CA LEU A 200 3.04 -10.63 14.23
C LEU A 200 3.29 -9.18 14.62
N ILE A 201 4.54 -8.85 14.94
CA ILE A 201 4.99 -7.50 15.26
C ILE A 201 6.10 -7.06 14.32
N GLY A 202 6.12 -5.79 13.95
CA GLY A 202 7.19 -5.20 13.17
C GLY A 202 7.31 -3.72 13.40
N ASN A 203 8.42 -3.15 12.92
CA ASN A 203 8.73 -1.74 13.05
C ASN A 203 9.08 -1.17 11.68
N LEU A 204 8.57 0.01 11.39
CA LEU A 204 8.84 0.78 10.19
C LEU A 204 9.18 2.21 10.60
N ARG A 205 10.26 2.74 10.04
CA ARG A 205 10.64 4.14 10.22
C ARG A 205 10.56 4.87 8.89
N ILE A 206 9.82 5.96 8.87
CA ILE A 206 9.63 6.85 7.73
C ILE A 206 10.31 8.19 8.07
N CYS A 207 11.41 8.47 7.35
CA CYS A 207 12.24 9.67 7.52
C CYS A 207 12.09 10.64 6.35
#